data_AF-K9ZBC2-F1
#
_entry.id   AF-K9ZBC2-F1
#
_cell.length_a   1.000
_cell.length_b   1.000
_cell.length_c   1.000
_cell.angle_alpha   90.00
_cell.angle_beta   90.00
_cell.angle_gamma   90.00
#
_symmetry.space_group_name_H-M   'P 1'
#
loop_
_entity.id
_entity.type
_entity.pdbx_description
1 polymer ?
#
loop_
_entity_poly.entity_id
_entity_poly.type
_entity_poly.pdbx_seq_one_letter_code
_entity_poly.pdbx_strand_id
1 'polypeptide(L)'
;MNNKASTGRKHVETEESLNSVINFPQLPFEVKNFITGEFGTAQILSINKSTGESTERVVLNKGWDAPIGHFTTDVEIFVLTGVLCQGGFKLRNLSHSFIPAGIPTGPWKTEEDTIILWMPDATPTYITEDYTSLEQTRENSVYHPNMQTHERMTEYIPLQELHAMKWESTTFLPPGSARKSLYTNKKTGRATWILGLVPMWLEGNFYAGHPTTEEAYVISGDILGHWSMSDDPFNRRYSAMCKDGYYWRPAHIPHGPFWTESGALLLFRTLDQLNCYWILHNPDITQQDQALLQAALEKNK
;
A
#
# COMPACT_ATOMS: atom_id res chain seq x y z
N MET A 1 27.12 19.38 5.89
CA MET A 1 25.89 20.20 6.00
C MET A 1 24.72 19.34 5.55
N ASN A 2 23.86 18.98 6.51
CA ASN A 2 22.55 18.33 6.46
C ASN A 2 22.09 17.53 5.22
N ASN A 3 22.34 16.21 5.25
CA ASN A 3 21.44 15.22 4.66
C ASN A 3 20.14 15.20 5.47
N LYS A 4 19.17 16.01 5.05
CA LYS A 4 17.79 15.93 5.57
C LYS A 4 17.18 14.61 5.09
N ALA A 5 17.30 13.56 5.90
CA ALA A 5 16.41 12.41 5.79
C ALA A 5 14.99 12.91 6.08
N SER A 6 14.17 13.06 5.04
CA SER A 6 12.75 13.37 5.17
C SER A 6 12.05 12.14 5.72
N THR A 7 12.07 11.94 7.05
CA THR A 7 11.60 10.70 7.69
C THR A 7 10.49 10.93 8.71
N GLY A 8 9.59 11.89 8.51
CA GLY A 8 8.37 11.99 9.33
C GLY A 8 7.18 12.36 8.47
N ARG A 9 6.00 11.79 8.75
CA ARG A 9 4.70 12.08 8.10
C ARG A 9 4.36 13.58 8.08
N LYS A 10 5.01 14.31 7.18
CA LYS A 10 4.46 15.46 6.48
C LYS A 10 3.82 14.89 5.22
N HIS A 11 2.74 15.50 4.74
CA HIS A 11 2.13 15.16 3.45
C HIS A 11 3.22 14.88 2.40
N VAL A 12 3.29 13.62 1.95
CA VAL A 12 4.28 13.11 0.99
C VAL A 12 3.61 13.06 -0.36
N GLU A 13 3.36 14.25 -0.90
CA GLU A 13 3.19 14.50 -2.34
C GLU A 13 4.23 15.55 -2.69
N THR A 14 5.48 15.09 -2.81
CA THR A 14 6.64 15.91 -3.15
C THR A 14 7.19 15.47 -4.50
N GLU A 15 8.05 16.26 -5.15
CA GLU A 15 8.68 15.81 -6.39
C GLU A 15 9.45 14.49 -6.20
N GLU A 16 9.97 14.23 -4.99
CA GLU A 16 10.60 12.94 -4.63
C GLU A 16 9.61 11.77 -4.72
N SER A 17 8.36 11.98 -4.34
CA SER A 17 7.27 10.99 -4.34
C SER A 17 6.81 10.59 -5.75
N LEU A 18 6.94 11.54 -6.70
CA LEU A 18 6.66 11.35 -8.13
C LEU A 18 7.79 10.59 -8.84
N ASN A 19 9.00 10.65 -8.28
CA ASN A 19 10.15 9.91 -8.76
C ASN A 19 10.21 8.52 -8.13
N SER A 20 11.03 7.65 -8.73
CA SER A 20 11.23 6.30 -8.22
C SER A 20 11.86 6.32 -6.82
N VAL A 21 11.18 5.71 -5.85
CA VAL A 21 11.65 5.61 -4.46
C VAL A 21 12.89 4.73 -4.29
N ILE A 22 13.34 4.05 -5.35
CA ILE A 22 14.59 3.27 -5.33
C ILE A 22 15.80 4.12 -4.95
N ASN A 23 15.73 5.42 -5.21
CA ASN A 23 16.77 6.39 -4.92
C ASN A 23 16.68 6.98 -3.50
N PHE A 24 15.65 6.63 -2.72
CA PHE A 24 15.57 7.07 -1.34
C PHE A 24 16.74 6.51 -0.54
N PRO A 25 17.16 7.19 0.55
CA PRO A 25 18.23 6.70 1.40
C PRO A 25 17.97 5.27 1.86
N GLN A 26 18.93 4.38 1.59
CA GLN A 26 18.90 3.01 2.06
C GLN A 26 19.49 2.94 3.47
N LEU A 27 18.76 2.29 4.36
CA LEU A 27 19.18 1.99 5.73
C LEU A 27 19.25 0.47 5.91
N PRO A 28 20.02 -0.04 6.87
CA PRO A 28 19.89 -1.44 7.26
C PRO A 28 18.43 -1.76 7.64
N PHE A 29 17.90 -2.87 7.15
CA PHE A 29 16.58 -3.34 7.60
C PHE A 29 16.76 -4.04 8.95
N GLU A 30 16.19 -3.45 10.00
CA GLU A 30 16.34 -3.93 11.37
C GLU A 30 14.98 -3.99 12.06
N VAL A 31 14.62 -5.18 12.54
CA VAL A 31 13.49 -5.40 13.43
C VAL A 31 14.03 -6.16 14.64
N LYS A 32 13.77 -5.61 15.84
CA LYS A 32 14.32 -6.13 17.09
C LYS A 32 14.00 -7.63 17.26
N ASN A 33 15.04 -8.44 17.41
CA ASN A 33 15.03 -9.92 17.51
C ASN A 33 14.50 -10.68 16.28
N PHE A 34 14.29 -10.02 15.14
CA PHE A 34 13.86 -10.67 13.90
C PHE A 34 15.03 -10.90 12.95
N ILE A 35 15.78 -9.83 12.68
CA ILE A 35 16.82 -9.75 11.66
C ILE A 35 18.01 -8.95 12.19
N THR A 36 19.22 -9.37 11.81
CA THR A 36 20.44 -8.54 11.83
C THR A 36 20.71 -7.98 10.43
N GLY A 37 20.93 -6.67 10.30
CA GLY A 37 20.92 -5.93 9.03
C GLY A 37 21.95 -6.29 7.94
N GLU A 38 22.69 -7.39 8.07
CA GLU A 38 23.69 -7.86 7.09
C GLU A 38 23.07 -8.27 5.75
N PHE A 39 21.83 -8.79 5.76
CA PHE A 39 21.17 -9.34 4.57
C PHE A 39 19.91 -8.58 4.14
N GLY A 40 19.68 -7.37 4.63
CA GLY A 40 18.53 -6.59 4.22
C GLY A 40 18.71 -5.08 4.36
N THR A 41 18.13 -4.34 3.42
CA THR A 41 18.07 -2.88 3.45
C THR A 41 16.64 -2.38 3.29
N ALA A 42 16.35 -1.20 3.84
CA ALA A 42 15.04 -0.57 3.81
C ALA A 42 15.15 0.87 3.29
N GLN A 43 14.19 1.26 2.46
CA GLN A 43 13.87 2.65 2.16
C GLN A 43 12.57 3.00 2.87
N ILE A 44 12.63 3.94 3.81
CA ILE A 44 11.44 4.41 4.53
C ILE A 44 10.64 5.32 3.61
N LEU A 45 9.41 4.90 3.25
CA LEU A 45 8.53 5.65 2.35
C LEU A 45 7.61 6.58 3.14
N SER A 46 7.04 6.08 4.24
CA SER A 46 6.31 6.88 5.23
C SER A 46 6.55 6.34 6.64
N ILE A 47 6.54 7.21 7.64
CA ILE A 47 6.61 6.80 9.05
C ILE A 47 5.95 7.81 10.00
N ASN A 48 5.08 7.32 10.87
CA ASN A 48 4.64 8.04 12.05
C ASN A 48 5.69 7.89 13.16
N LYS A 49 6.50 8.92 13.40
CA LYS A 49 7.57 8.87 14.41
C LYS A 49 7.09 8.59 15.84
N SER A 50 5.82 8.86 16.15
CA SER A 50 5.28 8.68 17.50
C SER A 50 4.85 7.24 17.78
N THR A 51 4.34 6.53 16.77
CA THR A 51 3.84 5.14 16.91
C THR A 51 4.78 4.10 16.28
N GLY A 52 5.58 4.52 15.31
CA GLY A 52 6.38 3.65 14.45
C GLY A 52 5.61 3.00 13.30
N GLU A 53 4.34 3.38 13.09
CA GLU A 53 3.58 2.94 11.92
C GLU A 53 4.30 3.41 10.65
N SER A 54 4.62 2.49 9.75
CA SER A 54 5.43 2.79 8.58
C SER A 54 4.99 2.03 7.33
N THR A 55 5.49 2.52 6.20
CA THR A 55 5.54 1.79 4.95
C THR A 55 6.95 1.90 4.42
N GLU A 56 7.57 0.75 4.19
CA GLU A 56 8.97 0.62 3.84
C GLU A 56 9.12 -0.27 2.61
N ARG A 57 9.99 0.13 1.70
CA ARG A 57 10.44 -0.75 0.63
C ARG A 57 11.69 -1.47 1.12
N VAL A 58 11.58 -2.79 1.30
CA VAL A 58 12.65 -3.62 1.87
C VAL A 58 13.21 -4.53 0.78
N VAL A 59 14.54 -4.59 0.70
CA VAL A 59 15.28 -5.56 -0.10
C VAL A 59 15.86 -6.59 0.85
N LEU A 60 15.51 -7.85 0.65
CA LEU A 60 16.06 -9.01 1.34
C LEU A 60 16.97 -9.75 0.37
N ASN A 61 18.26 -9.79 0.67
CA ASN A 61 19.24 -10.45 -0.18
C ASN A 61 19.12 -11.96 -0.06
N LYS A 62 19.50 -12.68 -1.12
CA LYS A 62 19.60 -14.13 -1.11
C LYS A 62 20.34 -14.65 0.13
N GLY A 63 19.75 -15.64 0.80
CA GLY A 63 20.30 -16.24 2.01
C GLY A 63 19.84 -15.55 3.30
N TRP A 64 19.07 -14.46 3.21
CA TRP A 64 18.38 -13.92 4.38
C TRP A 64 17.42 -14.96 4.97
N ASP A 65 17.44 -15.09 6.30
CA ASP A 65 16.53 -15.92 7.08
C ASP A 65 16.16 -15.26 8.42
N ALA A 66 15.11 -15.77 9.05
CA ALA A 66 14.71 -15.42 10.41
C ALA A 66 13.98 -16.60 11.09
N PRO A 67 14.08 -16.75 12.42
CA PRO A 67 13.44 -17.85 13.14
C PRO A 67 11.90 -17.68 13.21
N ILE A 68 11.19 -18.72 13.66
CA ILE A 68 9.77 -18.60 13.99
C ILE A 68 9.58 -17.69 15.21
N GLY A 69 8.46 -16.98 15.25
CA GLY A 69 8.09 -16.07 16.33
C GLY A 69 6.91 -15.21 15.91
N HIS A 70 6.57 -14.19 16.71
CA HIS A 70 5.48 -13.29 16.40
C HIS A 70 5.87 -11.82 16.55
N PHE A 71 5.17 -10.95 15.84
CA PHE A 71 5.31 -9.50 15.99
C PHE A 71 4.41 -8.97 17.11
N THR A 72 4.86 -7.91 17.78
CA THR A 72 4.08 -7.18 18.79
C THR A 72 3.06 -6.20 18.21
N THR A 73 3.01 -6.08 16.88
CA THR A 73 2.08 -5.21 16.14
C THR A 73 1.61 -5.94 14.89
N ASP A 74 0.52 -5.47 14.30
CA ASP A 74 0.04 -5.97 13.02
C ASP A 74 1.03 -5.61 11.91
N VAL A 75 1.28 -6.55 11.00
CA VAL A 75 2.20 -6.36 9.87
C VAL A 75 1.53 -6.80 8.57
N GLU A 76 1.53 -5.92 7.57
CA GLU A 76 1.23 -6.28 6.19
C GLU A 76 2.51 -6.43 5.37
N ILE A 77 2.53 -7.43 4.49
CA ILE A 77 3.62 -7.69 3.55
C ILE A 77 3.03 -7.78 2.16
N PHE A 78 3.65 -7.09 1.21
CA PHE A 78 3.36 -7.25 -0.22
C PHE A 78 4.64 -7.49 -1.00
N VAL A 79 4.76 -8.62 -1.70
CA VAL A 79 5.96 -8.96 -2.45
C VAL A 79 5.93 -8.27 -3.82
N LEU A 80 6.88 -7.38 -4.07
CA LEU A 80 7.05 -6.66 -5.34
C LEU A 80 7.82 -7.48 -6.38
N THR A 81 8.85 -8.22 -5.96
CA THR A 81 9.64 -9.14 -6.80
C THR A 81 10.28 -10.22 -5.94
N GLY A 82 10.63 -11.37 -6.53
CA GLY A 82 11.27 -12.48 -5.82
C GLY A 82 10.28 -13.37 -5.07
N VAL A 83 10.78 -14.08 -4.06
CA VAL A 83 10.02 -15.03 -3.23
C VAL A 83 10.45 -14.97 -1.77
N LEU A 84 9.51 -14.61 -0.89
CA LEU A 84 9.64 -14.74 0.56
C LEU A 84 8.96 -16.02 1.04
N CYS A 85 9.69 -16.88 1.73
CA CYS A 85 9.10 -18.03 2.42
C CYS A 85 8.71 -17.62 3.85
N GLN A 86 7.48 -17.91 4.24
CA GLN A 86 6.92 -17.71 5.59
C GLN A 86 6.38 -19.06 6.07
N GLY A 87 7.23 -19.82 6.78
CA GLY A 87 6.93 -21.20 7.14
C GLY A 87 6.69 -22.06 5.88
N GLY A 88 5.51 -22.65 5.78
CA GLY A 88 5.09 -23.42 4.60
C GLY A 88 4.56 -22.58 3.43
N PHE A 89 4.36 -21.27 3.60
CA PHE A 89 3.84 -20.39 2.55
C PHE A 89 4.96 -19.77 1.71
N LYS A 90 4.78 -19.78 0.39
CA LYS A 90 5.69 -19.12 -0.56
C LYS A 90 5.01 -17.87 -1.11
N LEU A 91 5.35 -16.72 -0.57
CA LEU A 91 4.88 -15.42 -1.05
C LEU A 91 5.74 -15.03 -2.24
N ARG A 92 5.21 -15.19 -3.46
CA ARG A 92 5.89 -14.83 -4.71
C ARG A 92 5.53 -13.42 -5.14
N ASN A 93 6.09 -12.95 -6.26
CA ASN A 93 5.67 -11.71 -6.92
C ASN A 93 4.14 -11.49 -6.89
N LEU A 94 3.73 -10.32 -6.38
CA LEU A 94 2.35 -9.89 -6.15
C LEU A 94 1.56 -10.78 -5.18
N SER A 95 2.24 -11.34 -4.17
CA SER A 95 1.61 -11.99 -3.03
C SER A 95 1.46 -11.01 -1.88
N HIS A 96 0.31 -11.09 -1.20
CA HIS A 96 0.02 -10.34 0.02
C HIS A 96 -0.08 -11.29 1.22
N SER A 97 0.30 -10.78 2.39
CA SER A 97 0.07 -11.42 3.68
C SER A 97 -0.27 -10.35 4.72
N PHE A 98 -1.19 -10.66 5.61
CA PHE A 98 -1.51 -9.85 6.78
C PHE A 98 -1.35 -10.69 8.03
N ILE A 99 -0.51 -10.22 8.95
CA ILE A 99 -0.07 -10.93 10.15
C ILE A 99 -0.54 -10.13 11.37
N PRO A 100 -1.60 -10.59 12.05
CA PRO A 100 -2.02 -9.99 13.31
C PRO A 100 -0.93 -10.10 14.38
N ALA A 101 -0.82 -9.09 15.23
CA ALA A 101 0.03 -9.12 16.41
C ALA A 101 -0.21 -10.40 17.24
N GLY A 102 0.87 -11.03 17.70
CA GLY A 102 0.81 -12.26 18.50
C GLY A 102 0.68 -13.56 17.70
N ILE A 103 0.43 -13.53 16.39
CA ILE A 103 0.35 -14.74 15.55
C ILE A 103 1.77 -15.24 15.23
N PRO A 104 2.16 -16.46 15.64
CA PRO A 104 3.47 -17.02 15.33
C PRO A 104 3.60 -17.32 13.83
N THR A 105 4.66 -16.86 13.18
CA THR A 105 4.92 -17.01 11.75
C THR A 105 6.40 -17.31 11.49
N GLY A 106 6.69 -17.88 10.32
CA GLY A 106 8.02 -18.39 9.99
C GLY A 106 8.15 -19.90 10.17
N PRO A 107 9.38 -20.46 10.14
CA PRO A 107 10.64 -19.75 9.89
C PRO A 107 10.63 -19.06 8.53
N TRP A 108 11.42 -18.01 8.42
CA TRP A 108 11.45 -17.14 7.25
C TRP A 108 12.73 -17.35 6.47
N LYS A 109 12.64 -17.25 5.14
CA LYS A 109 13.84 -17.23 4.30
C LYS A 109 13.56 -16.68 2.91
N THR A 110 14.61 -16.25 2.23
CA THR A 110 14.60 -16.04 0.78
C THR A 110 15.75 -16.78 0.10
N GLU A 111 15.44 -17.40 -1.04
CA GLU A 111 16.40 -18.18 -1.84
C GLU A 111 16.99 -17.37 -3.02
N GLU A 112 16.46 -16.16 -3.22
CA GLU A 112 16.86 -15.16 -4.22
C GLU A 112 16.74 -13.74 -3.64
N ASP A 113 17.11 -12.71 -4.38
CA ASP A 113 16.87 -11.33 -3.93
C ASP A 113 15.38 -11.02 -4.04
N THR A 114 14.78 -10.59 -2.93
CA THR A 114 13.35 -10.38 -2.79
C THR A 114 13.08 -8.95 -2.35
N ILE A 115 12.11 -8.30 -2.98
CA ILE A 115 11.71 -6.93 -2.66
C ILE A 115 10.28 -6.96 -2.16
N ILE A 116 10.05 -6.38 -0.99
CA ILE A 116 8.73 -6.31 -0.36
C ILE A 116 8.38 -4.88 0.01
N LEU A 117 7.08 -4.59 0.06
CA LEU A 117 6.55 -3.54 0.91
C LEU A 117 6.31 -4.14 2.29
N TRP A 118 6.97 -3.56 3.29
CA TRP A 118 6.85 -3.88 4.71
C TRP A 118 6.04 -2.78 5.38
N MET A 119 4.89 -3.14 5.97
CA MET A 119 3.88 -2.19 6.42
C MET A 119 3.39 -2.51 7.84
N PRO A 120 4.19 -2.23 8.88
CA PRO A 120 3.79 -2.44 10.27
C PRO A 120 2.88 -1.31 10.78
N ASP A 121 1.90 -1.64 11.63
CA ASP A 121 0.97 -0.66 12.20
C ASP A 121 1.58 0.12 13.40
N ALA A 122 2.76 -0.27 13.88
CA ALA A 122 3.55 0.40 14.92
C ALA A 122 5.01 -0.07 14.86
N THR A 123 5.92 0.43 15.71
CA THR A 123 7.29 -0.12 15.78
C THR A 123 7.25 -1.62 16.12
N PRO A 124 7.65 -2.51 15.20
CA PRO A 124 7.57 -3.94 15.46
C PRO A 124 8.73 -4.39 16.37
N THR A 125 8.40 -5.22 17.37
CA THR A 125 9.36 -6.11 18.03
C THR A 125 8.98 -7.54 17.69
N TYR A 126 9.98 -8.39 17.44
CA TYR A 126 9.75 -9.81 17.22
C TYR A 126 10.07 -10.58 18.50
N ILE A 127 9.24 -11.56 18.80
CA ILE A 127 9.41 -12.47 19.94
C ILE A 127 9.59 -13.86 19.35
N THR A 128 10.82 -14.35 19.41
CA THR A 128 11.19 -15.68 18.91
C THR A 128 10.53 -16.76 19.75
N GLU A 129 10.05 -17.81 19.11
CA GLU A 129 9.49 -18.98 19.77
C GLU A 129 10.42 -20.19 19.60
N ASP A 130 10.58 -21.00 20.65
CA ASP A 130 11.32 -22.25 20.55
C ASP A 130 10.46 -23.31 19.83
N TYR A 131 10.53 -23.30 18.51
CA TYR A 131 9.81 -24.22 17.64
C TYR A 131 9.98 -25.70 18.02
N THR A 132 11.18 -26.08 18.46
CA THR A 132 11.54 -27.49 18.68
C THR A 132 10.88 -28.07 19.93
N SER A 133 10.51 -27.20 20.87
CA SER A 133 9.79 -27.57 22.09
C SER A 133 8.27 -27.68 21.91
N LEU A 134 7.73 -27.32 20.74
CA LEU A 134 6.29 -27.18 20.49
C LEU A 134 5.73 -28.41 19.75
N GLU A 135 4.57 -28.90 20.20
CA GLU A 135 3.91 -30.10 19.67
C GLU A 135 3.41 -29.86 18.23
N GLN A 136 3.97 -30.57 17.24
CA GLN A 136 3.55 -30.44 15.84
C GLN A 136 2.37 -31.38 15.55
N THR A 137 1.21 -30.83 15.17
CA THR A 137 0.05 -31.65 14.78
C THR A 137 0.13 -32.02 13.28
N ARG A 138 -0.04 -33.32 12.98
CA ARG A 138 0.12 -33.87 11.62
C ARG A 138 -0.96 -33.45 10.63
N GLU A 139 -2.15 -33.07 11.07
CA GLU A 139 -3.30 -32.83 10.18
C GLU A 139 -3.32 -31.41 9.56
N ASN A 140 -2.60 -30.43 10.14
CA ASN A 140 -2.57 -29.04 9.67
C ASN A 140 -1.12 -28.49 9.55
N SER A 141 -0.17 -29.31 9.07
CA SER A 141 1.29 -29.10 9.15
C SER A 141 1.86 -27.77 8.59
N VAL A 142 1.01 -26.88 8.07
CA VAL A 142 1.38 -25.53 7.61
C VAL A 142 1.22 -24.47 8.71
N TYR A 143 0.37 -24.72 9.72
CA TYR A 143 0.07 -23.76 10.80
C TYR A 143 0.49 -24.27 12.18
N HIS A 144 1.12 -23.40 12.95
CA HIS A 144 1.52 -23.68 14.33
C HIS A 144 0.30 -23.84 15.27
N PRO A 145 0.31 -24.72 16.29
CA PRO A 145 -0.81 -24.87 17.23
C PRO A 145 -1.21 -23.57 17.92
N ASN A 146 -0.22 -22.80 18.43
CA ASN A 146 -0.49 -21.50 19.07
C ASN A 146 -1.15 -20.51 18.10
N MET A 147 -0.86 -20.61 16.80
CA MET A 147 -1.55 -19.82 15.78
C MET A 147 -3.01 -20.28 15.64
N GLN A 148 -3.25 -21.60 15.52
CA GLN A 148 -4.60 -22.16 15.31
C GLN A 148 -5.56 -21.82 16.45
N THR A 149 -5.06 -21.71 17.68
CA THR A 149 -5.86 -21.37 18.86
C THR A 149 -5.89 -19.88 19.18
N HIS A 150 -5.15 -19.04 18.45
CA HIS A 150 -5.09 -17.62 18.72
C HIS A 150 -6.43 -16.94 18.39
N GLU A 151 -6.91 -16.04 19.25
CA GLU A 151 -8.22 -15.39 19.07
C GLU A 151 -8.33 -14.59 17.76
N ARG A 152 -7.20 -14.04 17.29
CA ARG A 152 -7.10 -13.28 16.04
C ARG A 152 -6.76 -14.14 14.81
N MET A 153 -6.78 -15.47 14.91
CA MET A 153 -6.46 -16.36 13.78
C MET A 153 -7.38 -16.12 12.57
N THR A 154 -8.64 -15.76 12.81
CA THR A 154 -9.60 -15.45 11.73
C THR A 154 -9.26 -14.18 10.93
N GLU A 155 -8.37 -13.34 11.46
CA GLU A 155 -7.86 -12.14 10.78
C GLU A 155 -6.62 -12.45 9.93
N TYR A 156 -5.89 -13.54 10.23
CA TYR A 156 -4.63 -13.87 9.58
C TYR A 156 -4.83 -14.24 8.10
N ILE A 157 -4.09 -13.56 7.22
CA ILE A 157 -4.03 -13.86 5.79
C ILE A 157 -2.61 -14.35 5.49
N PRO A 158 -2.34 -15.67 5.50
CA PRO A 158 -0.99 -16.20 5.30
C PRO A 158 -0.44 -15.97 3.89
N LEU A 159 -1.33 -16.02 2.90
CA LEU A 159 -1.01 -15.87 1.49
C LEU A 159 -2.26 -15.52 0.70
N GLN A 160 -2.18 -14.43 -0.05
CA GLN A 160 -3.14 -14.07 -1.08
C GLN A 160 -2.39 -13.75 -2.37
N GLU A 161 -2.52 -14.61 -3.38
CA GLU A 161 -1.85 -14.42 -4.68
C GLU A 161 -2.72 -13.54 -5.60
N LEU A 162 -2.23 -12.34 -5.92
CA LEU A 162 -2.99 -11.38 -6.72
C LEU A 162 -3.40 -11.93 -8.09
N HIS A 163 -2.56 -12.77 -8.70
CA HIS A 163 -2.82 -13.40 -10.01
C HIS A 163 -4.05 -14.32 -10.00
N ALA A 164 -4.37 -14.94 -8.85
CA ALA A 164 -5.52 -15.83 -8.71
C ALA A 164 -6.82 -15.10 -8.34
N MET A 165 -6.73 -13.85 -7.89
CA MET A 165 -7.89 -13.06 -7.53
C MET A 165 -8.65 -12.56 -8.75
N LYS A 166 -9.97 -12.44 -8.60
CA LYS A 166 -10.83 -11.77 -9.58
C LYS A 166 -10.83 -10.26 -9.35
N TRP A 167 -10.94 -9.51 -10.44
CA TRP A 167 -11.19 -8.07 -10.38
C TRP A 167 -12.64 -7.80 -9.98
N GLU A 168 -12.83 -6.79 -9.14
CA GLU A 168 -14.11 -6.28 -8.68
C GLU A 168 -14.33 -4.88 -9.25
N SER A 169 -15.58 -4.54 -9.55
CA SER A 169 -15.94 -3.18 -9.93
C SER A 169 -15.69 -2.21 -8.77
N THR A 170 -15.18 -1.03 -9.10
CA THR A 170 -15.09 0.10 -8.18
C THR A 170 -16.42 0.86 -8.17
N THR A 171 -16.94 1.21 -7.00
CA THR A 171 -18.21 1.95 -6.89
C THR A 171 -18.07 3.46 -7.12
N PHE A 172 -16.86 4.00 -7.03
CA PHE A 172 -16.61 5.45 -7.02
C PHE A 172 -15.76 5.96 -8.18
N LEU A 173 -15.22 5.06 -9.01
CA LEU A 173 -14.35 5.40 -10.13
C LEU A 173 -15.03 5.03 -11.46
N PRO A 174 -14.80 5.81 -12.53
CA PRO A 174 -15.42 5.57 -13.84
C PRO A 174 -14.96 4.25 -14.49
N PRO A 175 -15.72 3.74 -15.48
CA PRO A 175 -15.36 2.52 -16.21
C PRO A 175 -13.91 2.48 -16.69
N GLY A 176 -13.29 1.30 -16.64
CA GLY A 176 -11.87 1.10 -16.93
C GLY A 176 -10.98 1.10 -15.68
N SER A 177 -11.55 1.28 -14.50
CA SER A 177 -10.94 0.94 -13.21
C SER A 177 -11.54 -0.32 -12.60
N ALA A 178 -10.72 -1.11 -11.91
CA ALA A 178 -11.15 -2.24 -11.12
C ALA A 178 -10.28 -2.41 -9.88
N ARG A 179 -10.81 -3.07 -8.84
CA ARG A 179 -10.08 -3.33 -7.59
C ARG A 179 -9.91 -4.80 -7.27
N LYS A 180 -8.90 -5.11 -6.48
CA LYS A 180 -8.69 -6.40 -5.80
C LYS A 180 -8.42 -6.14 -4.33
N SER A 181 -9.36 -6.49 -3.45
CA SER A 181 -9.22 -6.25 -2.01
C SER A 181 -8.27 -7.25 -1.35
N LEU A 182 -7.22 -6.73 -0.71
CA LEU A 182 -6.20 -7.53 -0.03
C LEU A 182 -6.53 -7.70 1.46
N TYR A 183 -6.89 -6.60 2.12
CA TYR A 183 -7.25 -6.60 3.54
C TYR A 183 -8.31 -5.55 3.84
N THR A 184 -9.17 -5.84 4.82
CA THR A 184 -10.10 -4.85 5.39
C THR A 184 -10.33 -5.16 6.87
N ASN A 185 -9.98 -4.21 7.73
CA ASN A 185 -10.37 -4.26 9.13
C ASN A 185 -11.87 -3.96 9.24
N LYS A 186 -12.67 -4.95 9.64
CA LYS A 186 -14.13 -4.81 9.72
C LYS A 186 -14.60 -3.82 10.81
N LYS A 187 -13.75 -3.49 11.79
CA LYS A 187 -14.08 -2.57 12.88
C LYS A 187 -13.81 -1.12 12.50
N THR A 188 -12.67 -0.86 11.85
CA THR A 188 -12.23 0.50 11.52
C THR A 188 -12.42 0.87 10.05
N GLY A 189 -12.67 -0.08 9.16
CA GLY A 189 -12.68 0.18 7.72
C GLY A 189 -11.32 0.41 7.09
N ARG A 190 -10.21 0.35 7.87
CA ARG A 190 -8.82 0.31 7.35
C ARG A 190 -8.74 -0.72 6.23
N ALA A 191 -8.23 -0.35 5.07
CA ALA A 191 -8.20 -1.25 3.93
C ALA A 191 -6.89 -1.17 3.16
N THR A 192 -6.53 -2.30 2.55
CA THR A 192 -5.45 -2.42 1.58
C THR A 192 -6.01 -3.09 0.34
N TRP A 193 -5.76 -2.51 -0.84
CA TRP A 193 -6.26 -3.06 -2.10
C TRP A 193 -5.31 -2.74 -3.25
N ILE A 194 -5.46 -3.50 -4.34
CA ILE A 194 -4.86 -3.16 -5.61
C ILE A 194 -5.90 -2.46 -6.49
N LEU A 195 -5.53 -1.30 -7.05
CA LEU A 195 -6.27 -0.63 -8.11
C LEU A 195 -5.60 -0.92 -9.45
N GLY A 196 -6.39 -1.41 -10.41
CA GLY A 196 -5.98 -1.59 -11.79
C GLY A 196 -6.71 -0.60 -12.69
N LEU A 197 -5.97 0.08 -13.56
CA LEU A 197 -6.48 1.04 -14.52
C LEU A 197 -6.08 0.61 -15.94
N VAL A 198 -7.02 0.66 -16.87
CA VAL A 198 -6.75 0.40 -18.30
C VAL A 198 -6.01 1.57 -18.95
N PRO A 199 -5.31 1.35 -20.08
CA PRO A 199 -4.70 2.45 -20.84
C PRO A 199 -5.72 3.53 -21.20
N MET A 200 -5.27 4.79 -21.20
CA MET A 200 -6.09 5.98 -21.47
C MET A 200 -7.26 6.19 -20.50
N TRP A 201 -7.25 5.56 -19.34
CA TRP A 201 -8.27 5.79 -18.32
C TRP A 201 -8.18 7.22 -17.75
N LEU A 202 -9.32 7.84 -17.50
CA LEU A 202 -9.47 9.18 -16.95
C LEU A 202 -10.52 9.14 -15.83
N GLU A 203 -10.18 9.71 -14.67
CA GLU A 203 -11.06 9.79 -13.49
C GLU A 203 -12.28 10.70 -13.72
N GLY A 204 -12.11 11.71 -14.56
CA GLY A 204 -13.11 12.74 -14.85
C GLY A 204 -12.54 14.13 -14.56
N ASN A 205 -13.41 15.07 -14.21
CA ASN A 205 -13.02 16.45 -13.90
C ASN A 205 -13.38 16.81 -12.44
N PHE A 206 -12.95 15.97 -11.50
CA PHE A 206 -13.25 16.13 -10.08
C PHE A 206 -11.98 15.98 -9.26
N TYR A 207 -11.93 16.73 -8.16
CA TYR A 207 -11.03 16.47 -7.06
C TYR A 207 -11.71 15.55 -6.05
N ALA A 208 -11.06 14.44 -5.72
CA ALA A 208 -11.47 13.57 -4.62
C ALA A 208 -10.83 14.03 -3.32
N GLY A 209 -11.54 13.88 -2.20
CA GLY A 209 -10.97 13.96 -0.87
C GLY A 209 -11.66 12.96 0.06
N HIS A 210 -11.00 12.58 1.15
CA HIS A 210 -11.52 11.58 2.09
C HIS A 210 -11.09 11.88 3.54
N PRO A 211 -11.91 11.50 4.55
CA PRO A 211 -11.65 11.77 5.97
C PRO A 211 -10.63 10.81 6.61
N THR A 212 -9.83 10.13 5.79
CA THR A 212 -8.79 9.19 6.21
C THR A 212 -7.51 9.46 5.45
N THR A 213 -6.38 8.96 5.96
CA THR A 213 -5.12 8.99 5.22
C THR A 213 -5.20 8.02 4.05
N GLU A 214 -4.47 8.33 2.99
CA GLU A 214 -4.29 7.42 1.87
C GLU A 214 -2.82 7.39 1.50
N GLU A 215 -2.31 6.20 1.23
CA GLU A 215 -1.01 6.01 0.61
C GLU A 215 -1.16 5.08 -0.57
N ALA A 216 -0.32 5.29 -1.59
CA ALA A 216 -0.25 4.37 -2.71
C ALA A 216 1.16 4.19 -3.23
N TYR A 217 1.42 3.01 -3.77
CA TYR A 217 2.65 2.61 -4.43
C TYR A 217 2.36 2.16 -5.86
N VAL A 218 3.05 2.71 -6.86
CA VAL A 218 2.88 2.30 -8.27
C VAL A 218 3.71 1.05 -8.55
N ILE A 219 3.04 -0.08 -8.73
CA ILE A 219 3.67 -1.36 -9.04
C ILE A 219 4.11 -1.39 -10.51
N SER A 220 3.29 -0.84 -11.41
CA SER A 220 3.58 -0.75 -12.85
C SER A 220 2.74 0.33 -13.52
N GLY A 221 3.23 0.84 -14.65
CA GLY A 221 2.54 1.85 -15.44
C GLY A 221 2.79 3.27 -14.94
N ASP A 222 1.80 4.13 -15.17
CA ASP A 222 1.87 5.56 -14.85
C ASP A 222 0.52 6.09 -14.34
N ILE A 223 0.58 7.06 -13.44
CA ILE A 223 -0.54 7.91 -13.06
C ILE A 223 -0.13 9.35 -13.27
N LEU A 224 -0.84 10.04 -14.13
CA LEU A 224 -0.69 11.45 -14.37
C LEU A 224 -1.86 12.19 -13.73
N GLY A 225 -1.64 13.44 -13.35
CA GLY A 225 -2.70 14.20 -12.74
C GLY A 225 -2.29 15.54 -12.21
N HIS A 226 -3.29 16.19 -11.63
CA HIS A 226 -3.11 17.30 -10.72
C HIS A 226 -2.81 16.73 -9.34
N TRP A 227 -1.54 16.82 -8.93
CA TRP A 227 -1.05 16.36 -7.63
C TRP A 227 -1.05 17.49 -6.61
N SER A 228 -1.59 17.22 -5.43
CA SER A 228 -1.69 18.20 -4.36
C SER A 228 -0.37 18.27 -3.62
N MET A 229 0.55 19.03 -4.21
CA MET A 229 1.88 19.19 -3.68
C MET A 229 1.84 20.03 -2.41
N SER A 230 2.63 19.66 -1.40
CA SER A 230 2.71 20.41 -0.14
C SER A 230 3.12 21.88 -0.31
N ASP A 231 3.78 22.22 -1.42
CA ASP A 231 4.22 23.56 -1.81
C ASP A 231 3.30 24.24 -2.87
N ASP A 232 2.27 23.56 -3.38
CA ASP A 232 1.25 24.12 -4.27
C ASP A 232 -0.17 23.74 -3.81
N PRO A 233 -0.75 24.48 -2.84
CA PRO A 233 -2.04 24.14 -2.24
C PRO A 233 -3.24 24.29 -3.19
N PHE A 234 -2.99 24.75 -4.43
CA PHE A 234 -4.02 24.94 -5.45
C PHE A 234 -4.07 23.79 -6.46
N ASN A 235 -3.22 22.77 -6.30
CA ASN A 235 -3.20 21.58 -7.14
C ASN A 235 -3.05 21.89 -8.65
N ARG A 236 -2.15 22.82 -8.99
CA ARG A 236 -1.99 23.30 -10.38
C ARG A 236 -0.86 22.58 -11.12
N ARG A 237 -0.04 21.80 -10.41
CA ARG A 237 1.06 21.06 -11.03
C ARG A 237 0.56 19.77 -11.66
N TYR A 238 0.66 19.74 -12.98
CA TYR A 238 0.65 18.51 -13.73
C TYR A 238 1.93 17.73 -13.45
N SER A 239 1.79 16.46 -13.09
CA SER A 239 2.93 15.55 -12.96
C SER A 239 2.51 14.10 -13.21
N ALA A 240 3.52 13.24 -13.39
CA ALA A 240 3.37 11.81 -13.53
C ALA A 240 4.11 11.08 -12.39
N MET A 241 3.44 10.09 -11.81
CA MET A 241 4.02 9.11 -10.90
C MET A 241 4.11 7.78 -11.65
N CYS A 242 5.33 7.32 -11.90
CA CYS A 242 5.61 6.09 -12.64
C CYS A 242 5.86 4.91 -11.68
N LYS A 243 6.17 3.73 -12.25
CA LYS A 243 6.63 2.55 -11.50
C LYS A 243 7.64 2.93 -10.40
N ASP A 244 7.42 2.35 -9.22
CA ASP A 244 8.14 2.59 -7.98
C ASP A 244 7.98 4.02 -7.44
N GLY A 245 7.02 4.79 -7.93
CA GLY A 245 6.54 6.02 -7.30
C GLY A 245 5.64 5.70 -6.10
N TYR A 246 5.59 6.62 -5.14
CA TYR A 246 4.87 6.43 -3.88
C TYR A 246 4.38 7.76 -3.36
N TYR A 247 3.17 7.81 -2.80
CA TYR A 247 2.73 8.95 -2.00
C TYR A 247 2.11 8.52 -0.67
N TRP A 248 2.06 9.47 0.26
CA TRP A 248 1.25 9.41 1.47
C TRP A 248 0.57 10.75 1.67
N ARG A 249 -0.75 10.77 1.86
CA ARG A 249 -1.53 11.98 2.10
C ARG A 249 -2.32 11.92 3.40
N PRO A 250 -2.37 13.02 4.16
CA PRO A 250 -3.25 13.12 5.31
C PRO A 250 -4.71 13.21 4.86
N ALA A 251 -5.62 13.05 5.82
CA ALA A 251 -7.05 13.24 5.60
C ALA A 251 -7.34 14.63 5.03
N HIS A 252 -8.41 14.68 4.24
CA HIS A 252 -9.02 15.89 3.67
C HIS A 252 -8.24 16.66 2.62
N ILE A 253 -7.11 16.14 2.12
CA ILE A 253 -6.40 16.74 0.99
C ILE A 253 -7.14 16.43 -0.32
N PRO A 254 -7.68 17.44 -1.03
CA PRO A 254 -8.28 17.24 -2.35
C PRO A 254 -7.19 16.83 -3.35
N HIS A 255 -7.46 15.94 -4.29
CA HIS A 255 -6.47 15.45 -5.27
C HIS A 255 -7.15 14.93 -6.55
N GLY A 256 -6.36 14.63 -7.58
CA GLY A 256 -6.88 14.36 -8.93
C GLY A 256 -7.18 15.67 -9.66
N PRO A 257 -7.90 15.67 -10.80
CA PRO A 257 -8.27 14.48 -11.52
C PRO A 257 -7.02 13.72 -12.00
N PHE A 258 -7.09 12.40 -11.91
CA PHE A 258 -6.03 11.51 -12.40
C PHE A 258 -6.38 10.86 -13.73
N TRP A 259 -5.35 10.50 -14.48
CA TRP A 259 -5.45 9.68 -15.68
C TRP A 259 -4.20 8.83 -15.85
N THR A 260 -4.22 7.94 -16.84
CA THR A 260 -3.07 7.13 -17.23
C THR A 260 -2.96 7.09 -18.74
N GLU A 261 -1.73 7.11 -19.25
CA GLU A 261 -1.46 6.88 -20.67
C GLU A 261 -1.35 5.38 -20.95
N SER A 262 -0.55 4.65 -20.17
CA SER A 262 -0.24 3.22 -20.43
C SER A 262 -1.08 2.21 -19.64
N GLY A 263 -1.94 2.67 -18.74
CA GLY A 263 -2.57 1.83 -17.71
C GLY A 263 -1.69 1.77 -16.46
N ALA A 264 -2.25 1.29 -15.35
CA ALA A 264 -1.53 1.26 -14.09
C ALA A 264 -1.98 0.15 -13.16
N LEU A 265 -1.05 -0.27 -12.29
CA LEU A 265 -1.31 -1.12 -11.15
C LEU A 265 -0.74 -0.45 -9.90
N LEU A 266 -1.60 -0.20 -8.92
CA LEU A 266 -1.23 0.48 -7.68
C LEU A 266 -1.68 -0.33 -6.47
N LEU A 267 -0.83 -0.39 -5.44
CA LEU A 267 -1.25 -0.77 -4.11
C LEU A 267 -1.71 0.49 -3.38
N PHE A 268 -2.88 0.44 -2.77
CA PHE A 268 -3.43 1.49 -1.92
C PHE A 268 -3.60 0.97 -0.50
N ARG A 269 -3.40 1.85 0.49
CA ARG A 269 -3.68 1.59 1.90
C ARG A 269 -4.26 2.83 2.58
N THR A 270 -5.22 2.63 3.48
CA THR A 270 -5.84 3.69 4.29
C THR A 270 -5.82 3.32 5.76
N LEU A 271 -5.95 4.31 6.66
CA LEU A 271 -6.03 4.06 8.11
C LEU A 271 -7.45 3.77 8.60
N ASP A 272 -8.46 4.19 7.84
CA ASP A 272 -9.88 4.11 8.18
C ASP A 272 -10.68 3.90 6.88
N GLN A 273 -12.00 3.82 6.98
CA GLN A 273 -12.91 3.72 5.86
C GLN A 273 -12.69 4.86 4.85
N LEU A 274 -12.47 4.48 3.59
CA LEU A 274 -12.36 5.42 2.47
C LEU A 274 -13.76 5.90 2.05
N ASN A 275 -14.17 7.04 2.60
CA ASN A 275 -15.38 7.76 2.19
C ASN A 275 -15.00 8.97 1.32
N CYS A 276 -15.25 8.90 0.02
CA CYS A 276 -14.89 9.97 -0.90
C CYS A 276 -15.97 11.07 -0.96
N TYR A 277 -15.54 12.32 -0.86
CA TYR A 277 -16.32 13.48 -1.29
C TYR A 277 -15.66 14.08 -2.56
N TRP A 278 -16.49 14.65 -3.42
CA TRP A 278 -16.07 15.11 -4.74
C TRP A 278 -16.30 16.61 -4.89
N ILE A 279 -15.30 17.31 -5.42
CA ILE A 279 -15.35 18.74 -5.74
C ILE A 279 -15.10 18.88 -7.23
N LEU A 280 -15.93 19.64 -7.95
CA LEU A 280 -15.70 19.88 -9.38
C LEU A 280 -14.37 20.62 -9.59
N HIS A 281 -13.47 20.05 -10.39
CA HIS A 281 -12.24 20.72 -10.79
C HIS A 281 -12.56 21.70 -11.91
N ASN A 282 -12.23 22.98 -11.77
CA ASN A 282 -12.47 24.02 -12.76
C ASN A 282 -13.97 24.24 -13.12
N PRO A 283 -14.64 25.24 -12.50
CA PRO A 283 -16.08 25.47 -12.71
C PRO A 283 -16.44 25.92 -14.12
N ASP A 284 -15.49 26.28 -14.98
CA ASP A 284 -15.77 26.80 -16.32
C ASP A 284 -16.46 25.79 -17.26
N ILE A 285 -16.41 24.47 -16.96
CA ILE A 285 -17.20 23.48 -17.71
C ILE A 285 -18.72 23.65 -17.46
N THR A 286 -19.13 24.24 -16.33
CA THR A 286 -20.55 24.56 -16.10
C THR A 286 -21.09 25.60 -17.08
N GLN A 287 -20.24 26.43 -17.72
CA GLN A 287 -20.71 27.36 -18.77
C GLN A 287 -21.08 26.64 -20.06
N GLN A 288 -20.38 25.55 -20.42
CA GLN A 288 -20.76 24.74 -21.58
C GLN A 288 -22.07 23.97 -21.32
N ASP A 289 -22.24 23.41 -20.11
CA ASP A 289 -23.47 22.70 -19.75
C ASP A 289 -24.67 23.65 -19.56
N GLN A 290 -24.47 24.87 -19.03
CA GLN A 290 -25.52 25.89 -19.01
C GLN A 290 -25.92 26.33 -20.42
N ALA A 291 -24.96 26.57 -21.32
CA ALA A 291 -25.27 26.94 -22.70
C ALA A 291 -26.00 25.83 -23.46
N LEU A 292 -25.63 24.56 -23.24
CA LEU A 292 -26.30 23.40 -23.83
C LEU A 292 -27.71 23.20 -23.24
N LEU A 293 -27.88 23.36 -21.92
CA LEU A 293 -29.19 23.33 -21.26
C LEU A 293 -30.10 24.45 -21.78
N GLN A 294 -29.56 25.67 -21.91
CA GLN A 294 -30.31 26.81 -22.45
C GLN A 294 -30.73 26.56 -23.90
N ALA A 295 -29.82 26.06 -24.75
CA ALA A 295 -30.12 25.71 -26.13
C ALA A 295 -31.16 24.57 -26.26
N ALA A 296 -31.16 23.61 -25.33
CA ALA A 296 -32.15 22.54 -25.27
C ALA A 296 -33.54 23.04 -24.80
N LEU A 297 -33.58 24.03 -23.89
CA LEU A 297 -34.80 24.69 -23.45
C LEU A 297 -35.38 25.63 -24.53
N GLU A 298 -34.53 26.26 -25.33
CA GLU A 298 -34.95 27.12 -26.44
C GLU A 298 -35.45 26.34 -27.67
N LYS A 299 -34.93 25.12 -27.91
CA LYS A 299 -35.46 24.23 -28.96
C LYS A 299 -36.86 23.66 -28.69
N ASN A 300 -37.35 23.77 -27.46
CA ASN A 300 -38.68 23.30 -27.04
C ASN A 300 -39.70 24.45 -26.83
N LYS A 301 -39.39 25.65 -27.34
CA LYS A 301 -40.33 26.76 -27.51
C LYS A 301 -40.64 26.94 -28.99
#